data_AF-A0A975J3H0-F1
#
_entry.id   AF-A0A975J3H0-F1
#
_cell.length_a   1.000
_cell.length_b   1.000
_cell.length_c   1.000
_cell.angle_alpha   90.00
_cell.angle_beta   90.00
_cell.angle_gamma   90.00
#
_symmetry.space_group_name_H-M   'P 1'
#
loop_
_entity.id
_entity.type
_entity.pdbx_description
1 polymer ?
#
loop_
_entity_poly.entity_id
_entity_poly.type
_entity_poly.pdbx_seq_one_letter_code
_entity_poly.pdbx_strand_id
1 'polypeptide(L)'
;MNLTDIDHEDFRRLLAEIGKARMPYGKFGPKDYPPAGVPVMDLPPEYLAWFKERGFPKGRLGELMAIVYEVKETGMDKLFDPLRSMNGGRHRLRPQRRKSFDFE
;
A
#
# COMPACT_ATOMS: atom_id res chain seq x y z
N MET A 1 -4.07 0.77 33.83
CA MET A 1 -3.82 0.68 32.37
C MET A 1 -2.33 0.50 32.20
N ASN A 2 -1.87 -0.64 31.66
CA ASN A 2 -0.44 -0.86 31.44
C ASN A 2 0.00 -0.15 30.17
N LEU A 3 1.19 0.47 30.22
CA LEU A 3 1.81 1.20 29.11
C LEU A 3 1.95 0.35 27.83
N THR A 4 2.06 -0.97 27.99
CA THR A 4 2.19 -1.96 26.90
C THR A 4 0.87 -2.23 26.17
N ASP A 5 -0.27 -2.21 26.87
CA ASP A 5 -1.55 -2.60 26.27
C ASP A 5 -2.06 -1.53 25.29
N ILE A 6 -1.70 -0.26 25.54
CA ILE A 6 -2.05 0.88 24.67
C ILE A 6 -1.29 0.78 23.34
N ASP A 7 0.01 0.46 23.39
CA ASP A 7 0.87 0.33 22.21
C ASP A 7 0.42 -0.81 21.27
N HIS A 8 0.00 -1.94 21.83
CA HIS A 8 -0.43 -3.09 21.04
C HIS A 8 -1.73 -2.82 20.26
N GLU A 9 -2.68 -2.10 20.86
CA GLU A 9 -3.94 -1.75 20.20
C GLU A 9 -3.73 -0.69 19.12
N ASP A 10 -2.88 0.31 19.37
CA ASP A 10 -2.53 1.33 18.38
C ASP A 10 -1.79 0.71 17.19
N PHE A 11 -0.87 -0.22 17.44
CA PHE A 11 -0.19 -0.98 16.39
C PHE A 11 -1.18 -1.83 15.58
N ARG A 12 -2.12 -2.51 16.24
CA ARG A 12 -3.19 -3.28 15.57
C ARG A 12 -4.04 -2.38 14.67
N ARG A 13 -4.41 -1.18 15.15
CA ARG A 13 -5.18 -0.19 14.37
C ARG A 13 -4.40 0.31 13.17
N LEU A 14 -3.11 0.62 13.35
CA LEU A 14 -2.22 1.02 12.26
C LEU A 14 -2.14 -0.06 11.17
N LEU A 15 -1.93 -1.32 11.54
CA LEU A 15 -1.93 -2.42 10.58
C LEU A 15 -3.28 -2.57 9.86
N ALA A 16 -4.39 -2.39 10.58
CA ALA A 16 -5.73 -2.43 10.00
C ALA A 16 -5.97 -1.28 9.00
N GLU A 17 -5.42 -0.09 9.25
CA GLU A 17 -5.46 1.03 8.32
C GLU A 17 -4.59 0.78 7.09
N ILE A 18 -3.35 0.33 7.27
CA ILE A 18 -2.45 -0.05 6.16
C ILE A 18 -3.12 -1.11 5.26
N GLY A 19 -3.74 -2.12 5.88
CA GLY A 19 -4.42 -3.19 5.15
C GLY A 19 -5.62 -2.74 4.31
N LYS A 20 -6.21 -1.59 4.63
CA LYS A 20 -7.34 -0.99 3.89
C LYS A 20 -6.89 0.09 2.90
N ALA A 21 -5.75 0.72 3.14
CA ALA A 21 -5.26 1.83 2.32
C ALA A 21 -4.90 1.36 0.90
N ARG A 22 -5.33 2.16 -0.09
CA ARG A 22 -5.04 1.95 -1.51
C ARG A 22 -4.56 3.23 -2.14
N MET A 23 -3.73 3.12 -3.18
CA MET A 23 -3.31 4.28 -3.95
C MET A 23 -4.48 4.89 -4.73
N PRO A 24 -4.84 6.15 -4.49
CA PRO A 24 -5.98 6.78 -5.17
C PRO A 24 -5.62 7.39 -6.52
N TYR A 25 -4.32 7.49 -6.86
CA TYR A 25 -3.84 8.14 -8.08
C TYR A 25 -2.45 7.64 -8.50
N GLY A 26 -1.94 8.21 -9.60
CA GLY A 26 -0.63 7.89 -10.16
C GLY A 26 -0.62 6.53 -10.84
N LYS A 27 0.59 6.02 -11.11
CA LYS A 27 0.83 4.75 -11.82
C LYS A 27 0.12 3.56 -11.17
N PHE A 28 -0.09 3.60 -9.85
CA PHE A 28 -0.73 2.51 -9.09
C PHE A 28 -2.16 2.85 -8.66
N GLY A 29 -2.74 3.91 -9.23
CA GLY A 29 -4.11 4.33 -8.96
C GLY A 29 -5.17 3.55 -9.75
N PRO A 30 -6.45 3.87 -9.54
CA PRO A 30 -7.58 3.19 -10.18
C PRO A 30 -7.57 3.19 -11.71
N LYS A 31 -6.91 4.17 -12.34
CA LYS A 31 -6.79 4.28 -13.79
C LYS A 31 -6.11 3.04 -14.40
N ASP A 32 -5.01 2.60 -13.78
CA ASP A 32 -4.21 1.46 -14.26
C ASP A 32 -4.55 0.16 -13.50
N TYR A 33 -5.10 0.28 -12.28
CA TYR A 33 -5.46 -0.82 -11.38
C TYR A 33 -6.89 -0.68 -10.87
N PRO A 34 -7.92 -0.89 -11.73
CA PRO A 34 -9.31 -0.78 -11.31
C PRO A 34 -9.71 -1.90 -10.34
N PRO A 35 -10.74 -1.68 -9.50
CA PRO A 35 -11.53 -0.45 -9.40
C PRO A 35 -10.93 0.62 -8.47
N ALA A 36 -9.97 0.26 -7.62
CA ALA A 36 -9.62 1.07 -6.43
C ALA A 36 -8.12 1.36 -6.27
N GLY A 37 -7.28 0.96 -7.22
CA GLY A 37 -5.83 1.07 -7.11
C GLY A 37 -5.19 -0.09 -6.35
N VAL A 38 -3.86 -0.07 -6.33
CA VAL A 38 -3.03 -1.06 -5.61
C VAL A 38 -3.05 -0.75 -4.10
N PRO A 39 -3.18 -1.78 -3.23
CA PRO A 39 -2.98 -1.62 -1.79
C PRO A 39 -1.63 -1.00 -1.46
N VAL A 40 -1.59 -0.08 -0.48
CA VAL A 40 -0.34 0.61 -0.12
C VAL A 40 0.75 -0.39 0.30
N MET A 41 0.38 -1.42 1.06
CA MET A 41 1.29 -2.51 1.48
C MET A 41 1.89 -3.33 0.32
N ASP A 42 1.32 -3.25 -0.88
CA ASP A 42 1.76 -3.99 -2.07
C ASP A 42 2.43 -3.09 -3.12
N LEU A 43 2.62 -1.80 -2.81
CA LEU A 43 3.41 -0.93 -3.68
C LEU A 43 4.88 -1.39 -3.75
N PRO A 44 5.52 -1.24 -4.93
CA PRO A 44 6.95 -1.47 -5.06
C PRO A 44 7.76 -0.55 -4.14
N PRO A 45 8.83 -1.05 -3.49
CA PRO A 45 9.75 -0.23 -2.70
C PRO A 45 10.31 0.96 -3.51
N GLU A 46 10.60 0.78 -4.80
CA GLU A 46 11.17 1.82 -5.66
C GLU A 46 10.18 2.97 -5.89
N TYR A 47 8.89 2.65 -5.96
CA TYR A 47 7.85 3.66 -6.09
C TYR A 47 7.72 4.50 -4.81
N LEU A 48 7.85 3.85 -3.66
CA LEU A 48 7.84 4.52 -2.37
C LEU A 48 9.13 5.33 -2.12
N ALA A 49 10.29 4.84 -2.58
CA ALA A 49 11.56 5.56 -2.52
C ALA A 49 11.48 6.88 -3.31
N TRP A 50 10.84 6.90 -4.47
CA TRP A 50 10.58 8.13 -5.23
C TRP A 50 9.79 9.17 -4.42
N PHE A 51 8.82 8.73 -3.61
CA PHE A 51 8.11 9.62 -2.69
C PHE A 51 8.96 10.05 -1.50
N LYS A 52 9.83 9.18 -0.97
CA LYS A 52 10.78 9.55 0.09
C LYS A 52 11.67 10.73 -0.34
N GLU A 53 12.15 10.71 -1.58
CA GLU A 53 13.01 11.77 -2.14
C GLU A 53 12.25 13.09 -2.37
N ARG A 54 10.98 13.02 -2.81
CA ARG A 54 10.19 14.21 -3.18
C ARG A 54 9.27 14.72 -2.09
N GLY A 55 9.05 13.93 -1.05
CA GLY A 55 8.03 14.13 -0.03
C GLY A 55 6.79 13.26 -0.27
N PHE A 56 6.35 12.58 0.79
CA PHE A 56 5.09 11.86 0.79
C PHE A 56 3.89 12.83 0.70
N PRO A 57 2.72 12.37 0.20
CA PRO A 57 1.50 13.16 0.19
C PRO A 57 1.15 13.66 1.60
N LYS A 58 0.53 14.84 1.72
CA LYS A 58 0.09 15.32 3.04
C LYS A 58 -1.05 14.47 3.60
N GLY A 59 -1.10 14.38 4.93
CA GLY A 59 -2.15 13.69 5.68
C GLY A 59 -1.94 12.18 5.74
N ARG A 60 -3.00 11.48 6.17
CA ARG A 60 -2.90 10.08 6.61
C ARG A 60 -2.34 9.12 5.56
N LEU A 61 -2.67 9.31 4.29
CA LEU A 61 -2.15 8.45 3.22
C LEU A 61 -0.62 8.49 3.14
N GLY A 62 -0.01 9.67 3.21
CA GLY A 62 1.46 9.78 3.15
C GLY A 62 2.15 9.23 4.38
N GLU A 63 1.56 9.39 5.56
CA GLU A 63 2.04 8.75 6.78
C GLU A 63 2.08 7.22 6.64
N LEU A 64 0.98 6.62 6.16
CA LEU A 64 0.91 5.18 5.92
C LEU A 64 1.91 4.73 4.85
N MET A 65 2.10 5.51 3.79
CA MET A 65 3.09 5.22 2.75
C MET A 65 4.53 5.25 3.29
N ALA A 66 4.85 6.21 4.16
CA ALA A 66 6.16 6.33 4.79
C ALA A 66 6.47 5.12 5.69
N ILE A 67 5.50 4.72 6.52
CA ILE A 67 5.62 3.53 7.39
C ILE A 67 5.82 2.28 6.55
N VAL A 68 5.01 2.08 5.51
CA VAL A 68 5.14 0.91 4.61
C VAL A 68 6.50 0.90 3.91
N TYR A 69 7.02 2.07 3.53
CA TYR A 69 8.35 2.18 2.95
C TYR A 69 9.44 1.72 3.92
N GLU A 70 9.43 2.20 5.17
CA GLU A 70 10.42 1.82 6.18
C GLU A 70 10.41 0.32 6.48
N VAL A 71 9.21 -0.27 6.59
CA VAL A 71 9.04 -1.72 6.79
C VAL A 71 9.66 -2.50 5.62
N LYS A 72 9.44 -2.04 4.39
CA LYS A 72 9.97 -2.69 3.18
C LYS A 72 11.48 -2.52 3.03
N GLU A 73 11.99 -1.32 3.28
CA GLU A 73 13.43 -0.99 3.23
C GLU A 73 14.22 -1.86 4.22
N THR A 74 13.63 -2.14 5.39
CA THR A 74 14.21 -3.02 6.42
C THR A 74 14.12 -4.52 6.06
N GLY A 75 13.41 -4.89 4.97
CA GLY A 75 13.20 -6.29 4.59
C GLY A 75 12.08 -7.01 5.36
N MET A 76 11.27 -6.29 6.13
CA MET A 76 10.15 -6.84 6.91
C MET A 76 8.84 -6.92 6.12
N ASP A 77 8.88 -7.01 4.78
CA ASP A 77 7.69 -7.06 3.91
C ASP A 77 6.71 -8.20 4.27
N LYS A 78 7.23 -9.30 4.84
CA LYS A 78 6.43 -10.44 5.31
C LYS A 78 5.49 -10.10 6.47
N LEU A 79 5.70 -8.99 7.17
CA LEU A 79 4.79 -8.49 8.21
C LEU A 79 3.37 -8.29 7.68
N PHE A 80 3.22 -7.99 6.39
CA PHE A 80 1.92 -7.79 5.75
C PHE A 80 1.28 -9.09 5.24
N ASP A 81 1.95 -10.24 5.32
CA ASP A 81 1.41 -11.51 4.79
C ASP A 81 0.06 -11.90 5.40
N PRO A 82 -0.18 -11.78 6.72
CA PRO A 82 -1.50 -12.03 7.28
C PRO A 82 -2.59 -11.15 6.67
N LEU A 83 -2.29 -9.87 6.42
CA LEU A 83 -3.21 -8.92 5.78
C LEU A 83 -3.44 -9.27 4.31
N ARG A 84 -2.40 -9.70 3.59
CA ARG A 84 -2.52 -10.18 2.21
C ARG A 84 -3.40 -11.41 2.14
N SER A 85 -3.19 -12.40 3.02
CA SER A 85 -4.01 -13.61 3.09
C SER A 85 -5.48 -13.31 3.32
N MET A 86 -5.80 -12.36 4.20
CA MET A 86 -7.18 -11.88 4.42
C MET A 86 -7.77 -11.17 3.20
N ASN A 87 -6.94 -10.52 2.37
CA ASN A 87 -7.34 -9.73 1.21
C ASN A 87 -7.24 -10.48 -0.14
N GLY A 88 -7.12 -11.82 -0.12
CA GLY A 88 -7.07 -12.64 -1.34
C GLY A 88 -5.69 -12.79 -1.98
N GLY A 89 -4.63 -12.49 -1.22
CA GLY A 89 -3.22 -12.63 -1.62
C GLY A 89 -2.56 -11.31 -2.01
N ARG A 90 -1.28 -11.38 -2.40
CA ARG A 90 -0.50 -10.22 -2.86
C ARG A 90 -1.08 -9.67 -4.16
N HIS A 91 -1.27 -8.36 -4.22
CA HIS A 91 -1.79 -7.69 -5.42
C HIS A 91 -0.82 -7.86 -6.60
N ARG A 92 -1.34 -8.28 -7.76
CA ARG A 92 -0.52 -8.47 -8.97
C ARG A 92 -0.25 -7.14 -9.65
N LEU A 93 1.02 -6.75 -9.76
CA LEU A 93 1.46 -5.50 -10.39
C LEU A 93 1.59 -5.61 -11.92
N ARG A 94 0.53 -6.07 -12.58
CA ARG A 94 0.43 -6.05 -14.04
C ARG A 94 -0.80 -5.24 -14.41
N PRO A 95 -0.64 -4.02 -14.97
CA PRO A 95 -1.79 -3.22 -15.36
C PRO A 95 -2.60 -3.98 -16.40
N GLN A 96 -3.93 -3.97 -16.28
CA GLN A 96 -4.78 -4.49 -17.35
C GLN A 96 -4.69 -3.53 -18.52
N ARG A 97 -3.84 -3.85 -19.50
CA ARG A 97 -3.86 -3.17 -20.79
C ARG A 97 -5.22 -3.44 -21.41
N ARG A 98 -6.12 -2.45 -21.40
CA ARG A 98 -7.34 -2.51 -22.20
C ARG A 98 -6.88 -2.66 -23.65
N LYS A 99 -7.07 -3.85 -24.25
CA LYS A 99 -6.92 -4.00 -25.69
C LYS A 99 -8.09 -3.24 -26.31
N SER A 100 -7.86 -2.03 -26.82
CA SER A 100 -8.79 -1.46 -27.79
C SER A 100 -8.57 -2.24 -29.08
N PHE A 101 -9.58 -3.01 -29.45
CA PHE A 101 -9.64 -3.58 -30.79
C PHE A 101 -10.49 -2.62 -31.60
N ASP A 102 -9.85 -1.56 -32.09
CA ASP A 102 -10.45 -0.68 -33.08
C ASP A 102 -10.30 -1.40 -34.43
N PHE A 103 -11.34 -2.11 -34.83
CA PHE A 103 -11.48 -2.62 -36.20
C PHE A 103 -12.32 -1.58 -36.95
N GLU A 104 -11.68 -0.84 -37.87
CA GLU A 104 -12.37 -0.04 -38.90
C GLU A 104 -13.07 -0.93 -39.92
#